data_AF-A0A7R9TEX9-F1
#
_entry.id   AF-A0A7R9TEX9-F1
#
_cell.length_a   1.000
_cell.length_b   1.000
_cell.length_c   1.000
_cell.angle_alpha   90.00
_cell.angle_beta   90.00
_cell.angle_gamma   90.00
#
_symmetry.space_group_name_H-M   'P 1'
#
loop_
_entity.id
_entity.type
_entity.pdbx_description
1 polymer ?
#
loop_
_entity_poly.entity_id
_entity_poly.type
_entity_poly.pdbx_seq_one_letter_code
_entity_poly.pdbx_strand_id
1 'polypeptide(L)'
;PPHTHTHTHARTRTNRPASSSPPPRGDALARARAAASPAAAMGKDPMGLKKLANRAKAKGLQRLRWYCQMCEKQCRDENGFQCHLRSESHQRQMAIFGENPEKVIEEYSARFERTFLEHLATAHRTTRMSANKFYNEFIADKEHVHMNATKWSTLTEFVQYLGRAGKCVVEDDPTEGWMITYIERDSSMIARKDQRAEKRKRAEEDAAARDA
;
A
#
# COMPACT_ATOMS: atom_id res chain seq x y z
N PRO A 1 -50.54 9.82 26.17
CA PRO A 1 -50.77 9.70 27.63
C PRO A 1 -52.26 9.40 27.89
N PRO A 2 -52.64 8.87 29.09
CA PRO A 2 -51.81 8.21 30.11
C PRO A 2 -51.38 6.81 29.58
N HIS A 3 -51.15 5.70 30.29
CA HIS A 3 -50.85 5.40 31.72
C HIS A 3 -49.40 4.86 31.77
N THR A 4 -48.58 4.86 32.83
CA THR A 4 -48.66 4.90 34.31
C THR A 4 -48.80 3.54 35.03
N HIS A 5 -47.92 3.36 36.02
CA HIS A 5 -47.72 2.23 36.95
C HIS A 5 -47.01 0.96 36.42
N THR A 6 -46.12 0.26 37.15
CA THR A 6 -45.02 0.53 38.13
C THR A 6 -44.86 -0.72 39.01
N HIS A 7 -43.68 -1.36 39.01
CA HIS A 7 -43.25 -2.41 39.98
C HIS A 7 -44.13 -3.70 40.03
N THR A 8 -43.67 -4.87 40.48
CA THR A 8 -42.83 -5.15 41.67
C THR A 8 -42.01 -6.45 41.51
N HIS A 9 -40.82 -6.52 42.12
CA HIS A 9 -40.04 -7.77 42.24
C HIS A 9 -40.56 -8.69 43.36
N ALA A 10 -40.74 -9.98 43.07
CA ALA A 10 -40.79 -11.03 44.08
C ALA A 10 -39.35 -11.49 44.44
N ARG A 11 -39.08 -11.70 45.72
CA ARG A 11 -37.76 -12.10 46.26
C ARG A 11 -37.74 -13.56 46.68
N THR A 12 -36.58 -14.19 46.57
CA THR A 12 -36.11 -15.16 47.59
C THR A 12 -34.64 -14.95 47.93
N ARG A 13 -34.39 -14.77 49.24
CA ARG A 13 -33.27 -15.24 50.08
C ARG A 13 -31.96 -15.71 49.40
N THR A 14 -30.79 -15.41 49.93
CA THR A 14 -30.42 -15.58 51.37
C THR A 14 -29.81 -14.33 52.03
N ASN A 15 -29.14 -14.48 53.18
CA ASN A 15 -29.07 -13.49 54.24
C ASN A 15 -27.68 -12.86 54.44
N ARG A 16 -27.68 -11.62 54.97
CA ARG A 16 -26.57 -10.93 55.66
C ARG A 16 -26.44 -11.52 57.10
N PRO A 17 -25.51 -11.08 57.99
CA PRO A 17 -24.33 -10.22 57.84
C PRO A 17 -23.05 -10.94 58.36
N ALA A 18 -21.87 -10.33 58.60
CA ALA A 18 -21.54 -9.31 59.59
C ALA A 18 -20.26 -8.51 59.23
N SER A 19 -20.05 -7.37 59.90
CA SER A 19 -18.96 -6.42 59.64
C SER A 19 -18.26 -6.00 60.93
N SER A 20 -16.93 -5.91 60.94
CA SER A 20 -16.17 -5.18 61.97
C SER A 20 -14.79 -4.72 61.45
N SER A 21 -14.25 -3.67 62.06
CA SER A 21 -12.98 -2.98 61.75
C SER A 21 -12.75 -1.85 62.77
N PRO A 22 -11.54 -1.28 62.98
CA PRO A 22 -10.22 -1.75 62.54
C PRO A 22 -9.20 -1.94 63.72
N PRO A 23 -8.08 -1.18 63.95
CA PRO A 23 -6.78 -1.79 64.32
C PRO A 23 -6.18 -1.28 65.66
N PRO A 24 -4.94 -1.67 66.08
CA PRO A 24 -3.74 -0.90 65.67
C PRO A 24 -2.36 -1.64 65.62
N ARG A 25 -1.46 -1.09 64.80
CA ARG A 25 0.01 -0.86 64.98
C ARG A 25 0.93 -1.90 65.68
N GLY A 26 2.05 -2.21 65.02
CA GLY A 26 3.29 -2.74 65.60
C GLY A 26 4.45 -2.72 64.59
N ASP A 27 5.66 -2.33 65.01
CA ASP A 27 6.82 -2.09 64.13
C ASP A 27 7.63 -3.34 63.79
N ALA A 28 8.10 -3.44 62.54
CA ALA A 28 9.17 -4.36 62.13
C ALA A 28 9.99 -3.81 60.94
N LEU A 29 11.27 -3.54 61.19
CA LEU A 29 12.24 -2.99 60.23
C LEU A 29 12.72 -4.06 59.22
N ALA A 30 12.61 -3.79 57.91
CA ALA A 30 13.36 -4.52 56.88
C ALA A 30 13.65 -3.63 55.66
N ARG A 31 14.93 -3.31 55.41
CA ARG A 31 15.42 -2.62 54.20
C ARG A 31 16.18 -3.61 53.32
N ALA A 32 15.74 -3.79 52.07
CA ALA A 32 16.58 -4.28 50.97
C ALA A 32 16.13 -3.64 49.65
N ARG A 33 17.08 -3.28 48.77
CA ARG A 33 16.79 -2.65 47.47
C ARG A 33 16.87 -3.72 46.38
N ALA A 34 15.89 -3.78 45.49
CA ALA A 34 15.94 -4.56 44.25
C ALA A 34 15.56 -3.66 43.05
N ALA A 35 16.05 -4.02 41.86
CA ALA A 35 16.11 -3.16 40.68
C ALA A 35 14.78 -2.54 40.23
N ALA A 36 14.82 -1.28 39.77
CA ALA A 36 13.73 -0.64 39.06
C ALA A 36 13.75 -1.01 37.56
N SER A 37 12.58 -1.24 36.97
CA SER A 37 12.45 -1.54 35.54
C SER A 37 12.80 -0.34 34.65
N PRO A 38 13.67 -0.49 33.63
CA PRO A 38 13.80 0.50 32.57
C PRO A 38 12.61 0.37 31.62
N ALA A 39 11.49 1.01 31.95
CA ALA A 39 10.39 1.18 31.01
C ALA A 39 10.91 2.00 29.81
N ALA A 40 11.10 1.34 28.66
CA ALA A 40 11.76 1.93 27.51
C ALA A 40 11.04 3.20 27.06
N ALA A 41 11.73 4.33 27.15
CA ALA A 41 11.21 5.63 26.75
C ALA A 41 11.12 5.69 25.22
N MET A 42 10.02 5.19 24.65
CA MET A 42 9.66 5.44 23.26
C MET A 42 9.50 6.95 23.07
N GLY A 43 10.54 7.56 22.47
CA GLY A 43 10.53 8.96 22.05
C GLY A 43 9.28 9.22 21.23
N LYS A 44 8.39 10.07 21.76
CA LYS A 44 7.03 10.23 21.24
C LYS A 44 7.02 11.18 20.04
N ASP A 45 7.70 10.77 18.99
CA ASP A 45 7.99 11.59 17.82
C ASP A 45 6.73 12.31 17.31
N PRO A 46 6.69 13.65 17.36
CA PRO A 46 5.50 14.39 16.92
C PRO A 46 5.25 14.19 15.41
N MET A 47 6.29 13.84 14.64
CA MET A 47 6.16 13.36 13.26
C MET A 47 5.46 11.99 13.17
N GLY A 48 5.86 11.02 14.00
CA GLY A 48 5.28 9.67 14.00
C GLY A 48 3.78 9.68 14.29
N LEU A 49 3.37 10.40 15.34
CA LEU A 49 1.95 10.52 15.70
C LEU A 49 1.15 11.29 14.64
N LYS A 50 1.71 12.33 14.01
CA LYS A 50 1.07 13.04 12.88
C LYS A 50 0.90 12.13 11.66
N LYS A 51 1.95 11.37 11.28
CA LYS A 51 1.88 10.37 10.19
C LYS A 51 0.83 9.30 10.48
N LEU A 52 0.79 8.74 11.69
CA LEU A 52 -0.20 7.74 12.09
C LEU A 52 -1.64 8.29 12.09
N ALA A 53 -1.84 9.50 12.64
CA ALA A 53 -3.14 10.16 12.63
C ALA A 53 -3.65 10.51 11.22
N ASN A 54 -2.74 10.89 10.31
CA ASN A 54 -3.07 11.13 8.91
C ASN A 54 -3.40 9.82 8.19
N ARG A 55 -2.62 8.75 8.40
CA ARG A 55 -2.88 7.40 7.86
C ARG A 55 -4.22 6.84 8.38
N ALA A 56 -4.59 7.09 9.63
CA ALA A 56 -5.88 6.72 10.18
C ALA A 56 -7.04 7.48 9.50
N LYS A 57 -6.91 8.80 9.29
CA LYS A 57 -7.92 9.64 8.61
C LYS A 57 -8.06 9.27 7.12
N ALA A 58 -6.98 8.87 6.45
CA ALA A 58 -6.97 8.49 5.04
C ALA A 58 -7.72 7.16 4.74
N LYS A 59 -7.98 6.31 5.74
CA LYS A 59 -8.75 5.07 5.58
C LYS A 59 -10.20 5.29 5.13
N GLY A 60 -10.84 6.37 5.61
CA GLY A 60 -12.21 6.71 5.23
C GLY A 60 -12.34 7.39 3.87
N LEU A 61 -11.26 7.93 3.31
CA LEU A 61 -11.28 8.69 2.07
C LEU A 61 -10.98 7.78 0.87
N GLN A 62 -11.99 7.00 0.47
CA GLN A 62 -11.84 5.89 -0.48
C GLN A 62 -11.81 6.29 -1.97
N ARG A 63 -11.98 7.57 -2.32
CA ARG A 63 -11.93 8.05 -3.71
C ARG A 63 -11.00 9.26 -3.84
N LEU A 64 -10.09 9.22 -4.81
CA LEU A 64 -9.05 10.22 -5.09
C LEU A 64 -9.56 11.58 -5.63
N ARG A 65 -10.88 11.86 -5.57
CA ARG A 65 -11.52 13.07 -6.17
C ARG A 65 -10.95 14.41 -5.69
N TRP A 66 -10.21 14.42 -4.58
CA TRP A 66 -9.61 15.61 -3.96
C TRP A 66 -8.09 15.50 -3.82
N TYR A 67 -7.44 14.72 -4.67
CA TYR A 67 -5.99 14.53 -4.69
C TYR A 67 -5.32 15.43 -5.72
N CYS A 68 -4.27 16.15 -5.33
CA CYS A 68 -3.43 16.92 -6.26
C CYS A 68 -2.13 16.15 -6.53
N GLN A 69 -1.98 15.64 -7.76
CA GLN A 69 -0.78 14.91 -8.20
C GLN A 69 0.50 15.74 -8.05
N MET A 70 0.52 16.98 -8.56
CA MET A 70 1.74 17.82 -8.60
C MET A 70 2.27 18.20 -7.21
N CYS A 71 1.40 18.14 -6.19
CA CYS A 71 1.73 18.44 -4.79
C CYS A 71 1.74 17.18 -3.91
N GLU A 72 1.57 15.99 -4.50
CA GLU A 72 1.34 14.69 -3.84
C GLU A 72 0.38 14.76 -2.64
N LYS A 73 -0.68 15.58 -2.76
CA LYS A 73 -1.49 16.05 -1.61
C LYS A 73 -2.95 15.64 -1.69
N GLN A 74 -3.37 14.82 -0.73
CA GLN A 74 -4.78 14.49 -0.50
C GLN A 74 -5.47 15.59 0.33
N CYS A 75 -6.40 16.33 -0.27
CA CYS A 75 -7.36 17.17 0.46
C CYS A 75 -8.56 16.34 0.94
N ARG A 76 -9.25 16.81 1.98
CA ARG A 76 -10.30 16.06 2.70
C ARG A 76 -11.69 16.14 2.03
N ASP A 77 -11.95 17.28 1.40
CA ASP A 77 -13.26 17.70 0.89
C ASP A 77 -13.05 18.76 -0.21
N GLU A 78 -14.15 19.15 -0.85
CA GLU A 78 -14.12 20.08 -1.99
C GLU A 78 -13.53 21.43 -1.62
N ASN A 79 -13.97 22.03 -0.52
CA ASN A 79 -13.47 23.34 -0.09
C ASN A 79 -11.96 23.28 0.25
N GLY A 80 -11.51 22.22 0.91
CA GLY A 80 -10.09 21.97 1.17
C GLY A 80 -9.25 21.77 -0.10
N PHE A 81 -9.83 21.21 -1.17
CA PHE A 81 -9.17 21.09 -2.48
C PHE A 81 -9.13 22.45 -3.20
N GLN A 82 -10.25 23.16 -3.27
CA GLN A 82 -10.35 24.50 -3.87
C GLN A 82 -9.43 25.52 -3.20
N CYS A 83 -9.31 25.50 -1.87
CA CYS A 83 -8.35 26.33 -1.13
C CYS A 83 -6.89 25.88 -1.30
N HIS A 84 -6.63 24.62 -1.66
CA HIS A 84 -5.29 24.18 -2.05
C HIS A 84 -4.92 24.68 -3.45
N LEU A 85 -5.82 24.61 -4.44
CA LEU A 85 -5.57 25.14 -5.80
C LEU A 85 -5.25 26.65 -5.77
N ARG A 86 -5.90 27.41 -4.88
CA ARG A 86 -5.65 28.85 -4.66
C ARG A 86 -4.41 29.17 -3.81
N SER A 87 -3.69 28.18 -3.27
CA SER A 87 -2.54 28.44 -2.40
C SER A 87 -1.25 28.71 -3.19
N GLU A 88 -0.41 29.64 -2.71
CA GLU A 88 0.89 29.97 -3.33
C GLU A 88 1.77 28.73 -3.54
N SER A 89 1.74 27.77 -2.62
CA SER A 89 2.49 26.51 -2.73
C SER A 89 2.06 25.67 -3.94
N HIS A 90 0.78 25.70 -4.31
CA HIS A 90 0.30 25.04 -5.53
C HIS A 90 0.65 25.86 -6.77
N GLN A 91 0.44 27.18 -6.72
CA GLN A 91 0.71 28.09 -7.83
C GLN A 91 2.20 28.10 -8.22
N ARG A 92 3.12 28.08 -7.24
CA ARG A 92 4.57 27.96 -7.47
C ARG A 92 4.93 26.62 -8.11
N GLN A 93 4.28 25.53 -7.69
CA GLN A 93 4.47 24.21 -8.29
C GLN A 93 3.95 24.15 -9.74
N MET A 94 2.85 24.85 -10.04
CA MET A 94 2.33 25.03 -11.41
C MET A 94 3.23 25.92 -12.28
N ALA A 95 3.88 26.94 -11.70
CA ALA A 95 4.87 27.75 -12.42
C ALA A 95 6.10 26.92 -12.83
N ILE A 96 6.67 26.15 -11.88
CA ILE A 96 7.79 25.22 -12.15
C ILE A 96 7.41 24.17 -13.20
N PHE A 97 6.17 23.66 -13.18
CA PHE A 97 5.68 22.77 -14.23
C PHE A 97 5.57 23.49 -15.59
N GLY A 98 5.10 24.74 -15.61
CA GLY A 98 4.97 25.55 -16.83
C GLY A 98 6.31 25.91 -17.49
N GLU A 99 7.42 25.95 -16.74
CA GLU A 99 8.76 26.14 -17.29
C GLU A 99 9.24 24.96 -18.14
N ASN A 100 8.92 23.72 -17.76
CA ASN A 100 9.41 22.50 -18.41
C ASN A 100 8.39 21.33 -18.32
N PRO A 101 7.21 21.44 -18.96
CA PRO A 101 6.13 20.47 -18.78
C PRO A 101 6.49 19.07 -19.30
N GLU A 102 7.18 18.98 -20.44
CA GLU A 102 7.58 17.70 -21.06
C GLU A 102 8.44 16.86 -20.12
N LYS A 103 9.41 17.48 -19.42
CA LYS A 103 10.31 16.79 -18.49
C LYS A 103 9.54 16.17 -17.32
N VAL A 104 8.56 16.88 -16.77
CA VAL A 104 7.75 16.41 -15.64
C VAL A 104 6.78 15.30 -16.09
N ILE A 105 6.21 15.42 -17.29
CA ILE A 105 5.39 14.36 -17.89
C ILE A 105 6.22 13.11 -18.14
N GLU A 106 7.46 13.23 -18.64
CA GLU A 106 8.36 12.08 -18.85
C GLU A 106 8.76 11.43 -17.52
N GLU A 107 9.03 12.21 -16.47
CA GLU A 107 9.33 11.69 -15.13
C GLU A 107 8.14 10.91 -14.53
N TYR A 108 6.92 11.46 -14.59
CA TYR A 108 5.72 10.73 -14.15
C TYR A 108 5.45 9.50 -15.01
N SER A 109 5.71 9.56 -16.32
CA SER A 109 5.57 8.41 -17.25
C SER A 109 6.54 7.29 -16.92
N ALA A 110 7.81 7.61 -16.67
CA ALA A 110 8.85 6.66 -16.28
C ALA A 110 8.62 6.09 -14.86
N ARG A 111 8.02 6.85 -13.94
CA ARG A 111 7.61 6.38 -12.61
C ARG A 111 6.38 5.46 -12.68
N PHE A 112 5.39 5.82 -13.50
CA PHE A 112 4.20 5.00 -13.77
C PHE A 112 4.56 3.67 -14.41
N GLU A 113 5.32 3.68 -15.52
CA GLU A 113 5.74 2.45 -16.19
C GLU A 113 6.48 1.51 -15.24
N ARG A 114 7.44 2.04 -14.47
CA ARG A 114 8.22 1.26 -13.53
C ARG A 114 7.34 0.56 -12.50
N THR A 115 6.48 1.31 -11.83
CA THR A 115 5.60 0.75 -10.78
C THR A 115 4.56 -0.21 -11.35
N PHE A 116 4.04 0.04 -12.54
CA PHE A 116 3.15 -0.87 -13.27
C PHE A 116 3.84 -2.22 -13.58
N LEU A 117 5.08 -2.18 -14.08
CA LEU A 117 5.85 -3.38 -14.38
C LEU A 117 6.36 -4.09 -13.12
N GLU A 118 6.73 -3.37 -12.06
CA GLU A 118 7.07 -3.95 -10.75
C GLU A 118 5.88 -4.68 -10.13
N HIS A 119 4.67 -4.11 -10.23
CA HIS A 119 3.44 -4.74 -9.76
C HIS A 119 3.09 -5.99 -10.61
N LEU A 120 3.18 -5.90 -11.94
CA LEU A 120 2.93 -7.02 -12.86
C LEU A 120 3.94 -8.16 -12.63
N ALA A 121 5.22 -7.83 -12.46
CA ALA A 121 6.29 -8.76 -12.13
C ALA A 121 6.27 -9.27 -10.67
N THR A 122 5.39 -8.75 -9.82
CA THR A 122 5.22 -9.26 -8.45
C THR A 122 4.00 -10.17 -8.35
N ALA A 123 2.86 -9.74 -8.89
CA ALA A 123 1.59 -10.48 -8.79
C ALA A 123 1.40 -11.53 -9.91
N HIS A 124 1.81 -11.24 -11.16
CA HIS A 124 1.35 -11.97 -12.36
C HIS A 124 2.47 -12.35 -13.33
N ARG A 125 3.66 -12.72 -12.81
CA ARG A 125 4.91 -12.97 -13.58
C ARG A 125 4.75 -13.75 -14.89
N THR A 126 3.94 -14.81 -14.89
CA THR A 126 3.81 -15.75 -16.01
C THR A 126 2.36 -15.92 -16.47
N THR A 127 1.47 -15.01 -16.08
CA THR A 127 0.03 -15.14 -16.27
C THR A 127 -0.46 -14.16 -17.34
N ARG A 128 -1.09 -14.66 -18.41
CA ARG A 128 -1.83 -13.84 -19.38
C ARG A 128 -3.05 -13.23 -18.66
N MET A 129 -3.20 -11.92 -18.69
CA MET A 129 -4.36 -11.22 -18.10
C MET A 129 -4.86 -10.05 -18.94
N SER A 130 -6.16 -9.75 -18.85
CA SER A 130 -6.73 -8.52 -19.44
C SER A 130 -6.14 -7.29 -18.78
N ALA A 131 -5.60 -6.37 -19.58
CA ALA A 131 -5.00 -5.13 -19.13
C ALA A 131 -6.00 -4.28 -18.33
N ASN A 132 -7.28 -4.28 -18.71
CA ASN A 132 -8.34 -3.59 -17.96
C ASN A 132 -8.47 -4.15 -16.53
N LYS A 133 -8.40 -5.46 -16.36
CA LYS A 133 -8.47 -6.11 -15.04
C LYS A 133 -7.24 -5.76 -14.20
N PHE A 134 -6.05 -5.86 -14.79
CA PHE A 134 -4.80 -5.51 -14.12
C PHE A 134 -4.71 -4.02 -13.76
N TYR A 135 -5.15 -3.11 -14.63
CA TYR A 135 -5.13 -1.66 -14.33
C TYR A 135 -6.05 -1.32 -13.15
N ASN A 136 -7.21 -1.97 -13.04
CA ASN A 136 -8.11 -1.81 -11.88
C ASN A 136 -7.51 -2.37 -10.57
N GLU A 137 -6.71 -3.44 -10.65
CA GLU A 137 -5.94 -3.98 -9.52
C GLU A 137 -4.82 -3.02 -9.09
N PHE A 138 -4.05 -2.51 -10.06
CA PHE A 138 -2.95 -1.55 -9.85
C PHE A 138 -3.40 -0.24 -9.18
N ILE A 139 -4.49 0.38 -9.67
CA ILE A 139 -5.01 1.64 -9.08
C ILE A 139 -5.80 1.45 -7.77
N ALA A 140 -5.96 0.21 -7.28
CA ALA A 140 -6.62 -0.04 -6.00
C ALA A 140 -5.75 0.41 -4.80
N ASP A 141 -4.42 0.41 -4.96
CA ASP A 141 -3.49 1.02 -4.02
C ASP A 141 -3.23 2.49 -4.36
N LYS A 142 -3.19 3.33 -3.32
CA LYS A 142 -3.26 4.80 -3.41
C LYS A 142 -1.91 5.49 -3.53
N GLU A 143 -0.81 4.76 -3.40
CA GLU A 143 0.56 5.31 -3.50
C GLU A 143 1.11 5.25 -4.94
N HIS A 144 0.35 4.72 -5.90
CA HIS A 144 0.68 4.70 -7.32
C HIS A 144 0.40 6.02 -8.06
N VAL A 145 1.17 6.27 -9.12
CA VAL A 145 0.91 7.35 -10.09
C VAL A 145 -0.34 7.00 -10.91
N HIS A 146 -1.26 7.95 -11.11
CA HIS A 146 -2.40 7.76 -12.00
C HIS A 146 -2.01 8.05 -13.45
N MET A 147 -2.54 7.27 -14.41
CA MET A 147 -2.22 7.38 -15.85
C MET A 147 -2.40 8.82 -16.42
N ASN A 148 -3.34 9.59 -15.87
CA ASN A 148 -3.62 11.00 -16.22
C ASN A 148 -2.43 11.96 -16.00
N ALA A 149 -1.39 11.53 -15.29
CA ALA A 149 -0.15 12.28 -15.08
C ALA A 149 0.94 11.94 -16.11
N THR A 150 0.67 11.03 -17.05
CA THR A 150 1.64 10.47 -18.00
C THR A 150 1.34 10.95 -19.43
N LYS A 151 2.26 10.65 -20.36
CA LYS A 151 2.07 10.90 -21.79
C LYS A 151 1.02 10.01 -22.47
N TRP A 152 0.56 8.94 -21.81
CA TRP A 152 -0.41 8.02 -22.39
C TRP A 152 -1.84 8.43 -22.05
N SER A 153 -2.61 8.76 -23.08
CA SER A 153 -4.00 9.21 -22.97
C SER A 153 -4.97 8.10 -22.58
N THR A 154 -4.64 6.85 -22.93
CA THR A 154 -5.48 5.67 -22.71
C THR A 154 -4.64 4.46 -22.34
N LEU A 155 -5.28 3.49 -21.66
CA LEU A 155 -4.63 2.23 -21.30
C LEU A 155 -4.19 1.44 -22.53
N THR A 156 -5.00 1.46 -23.61
CA THR A 156 -4.68 0.86 -24.91
C THR A 156 -3.38 1.39 -25.49
N GLU A 157 -3.20 2.72 -25.47
CA GLU A 157 -1.98 3.37 -25.97
C GLU A 157 -0.73 2.93 -25.18
N PHE A 158 -0.84 2.90 -23.86
CA PHE A 158 0.22 2.42 -22.97
C PHE A 158 0.55 0.95 -23.18
N VAL A 159 -0.46 0.08 -23.31
CA VAL A 159 -0.28 -1.35 -23.55
C VAL A 159 0.39 -1.60 -24.91
N GLN A 160 -0.05 -0.93 -25.98
CA GLN A 160 0.63 -0.99 -27.28
C GLN A 160 2.06 -0.42 -27.24
N TYR A 161 2.36 0.52 -26.33
CA TYR A 161 3.72 0.96 -26.07
C TYR A 161 4.55 -0.14 -25.35
N LEU A 162 4.02 -0.82 -24.33
CA LEU A 162 4.71 -1.92 -23.64
C LEU A 162 5.05 -3.08 -24.60
N GLY A 163 4.16 -3.39 -25.54
CA GLY A 163 4.39 -4.36 -26.61
C GLY A 163 5.51 -3.92 -27.56
N ARG A 164 5.47 -2.67 -28.07
CA ARG A 164 6.53 -2.10 -28.93
C ARG A 164 7.88 -1.99 -28.22
N ALA A 165 7.90 -1.78 -26.91
CA ALA A 165 9.11 -1.80 -26.08
C ALA A 165 9.59 -3.22 -25.74
N GLY A 166 8.81 -4.27 -26.08
CA GLY A 166 9.05 -5.67 -25.76
C GLY A 166 9.10 -5.96 -24.25
N LYS A 167 8.43 -5.15 -23.43
CA LYS A 167 8.38 -5.28 -21.96
C LYS A 167 7.26 -6.24 -21.52
N CYS A 168 6.21 -6.35 -22.34
CA CYS A 168 5.17 -7.36 -22.26
C CYS A 168 4.91 -7.97 -23.64
N VAL A 169 4.48 -9.24 -23.69
CA VAL A 169 3.71 -9.75 -24.83
C VAL A 169 2.32 -9.13 -24.75
N VAL A 170 1.79 -8.70 -25.88
CA VAL A 170 0.51 -8.02 -25.99
C VAL A 170 -0.30 -8.69 -27.10
N GLU A 171 -1.52 -9.06 -26.78
CA GLU A 171 -2.49 -9.67 -27.70
C GLU A 171 -3.83 -8.92 -27.59
N ASP A 172 -4.62 -8.92 -28.66
CA ASP A 172 -5.94 -8.27 -28.71
C ASP A 172 -7.01 -9.36 -28.84
N ASP A 173 -7.69 -9.69 -27.74
CA ASP A 173 -8.77 -10.67 -27.73
C ASP A 173 -10.11 -9.98 -28.02
N PRO A 174 -10.91 -10.45 -29.02
CA PRO A 174 -12.19 -9.82 -29.37
C PRO A 174 -13.28 -9.97 -28.28
N THR A 175 -12.98 -10.68 -27.19
CA THR A 175 -13.88 -10.95 -26.05
C THR A 175 -13.42 -10.29 -24.74
N GLU A 176 -12.13 -10.34 -24.39
CA GLU A 176 -11.57 -9.75 -23.15
C GLU A 176 -10.78 -8.45 -23.38
N GLY A 177 -10.62 -8.03 -24.63
CA GLY A 177 -9.81 -6.90 -25.07
C GLY A 177 -8.30 -7.17 -24.98
N TRP A 178 -7.53 -6.11 -24.78
CA TRP A 178 -6.07 -6.18 -24.69
C TRP A 178 -5.60 -7.08 -23.54
N MET A 179 -4.97 -8.20 -23.88
CA MET A 179 -4.29 -9.10 -22.95
C MET A 179 -2.80 -8.77 -22.87
N ILE A 180 -2.24 -8.87 -21.66
CA ILE A 180 -0.82 -8.67 -21.38
C ILE A 180 -0.21 -9.89 -20.69
N THR A 181 1.03 -10.20 -21.03
CA THR A 181 1.89 -11.16 -20.31
C THR A 181 3.27 -10.54 -20.12
N TYR A 182 3.80 -10.55 -18.89
CA TYR A 182 5.10 -9.94 -18.59
C TYR A 182 6.27 -10.69 -19.24
N ILE A 183 7.30 -9.95 -19.69
CA ILE A 183 8.55 -10.53 -20.21
C ILE A 183 9.66 -10.31 -19.17
N GLU A 184 10.07 -11.39 -18.49
CA GLU A 184 11.14 -11.36 -17.49
C GLU A 184 12.51 -11.14 -18.16
N ARG A 185 12.93 -9.86 -18.25
CA ARG A 185 14.22 -9.42 -18.83
C ARG A 185 15.39 -9.45 -17.85
N ASP A 186 15.24 -10.13 -16.71
CA ASP A 186 16.24 -10.14 -15.66
C ASP A 186 17.42 -11.06 -16.04
N SER A 187 18.48 -10.44 -16.57
CA SER A 187 19.71 -11.11 -17.01
C SER A 187 20.29 -12.05 -15.93
N SER A 188 20.11 -11.72 -14.65
CA SER A 188 20.55 -12.55 -13.53
C SER A 188 19.78 -13.87 -13.41
N MET A 189 18.50 -13.89 -13.77
CA MET A 189 17.64 -15.07 -13.76
C MET A 189 17.80 -15.90 -15.03
N ILE A 190 17.93 -15.25 -16.19
CA ILE A 190 18.24 -15.90 -17.48
C ILE A 190 19.57 -16.66 -17.34
N ALA A 191 20.66 -15.98 -16.94
CA ALA A 191 21.97 -16.63 -16.76
C ALA A 191 21.95 -17.76 -15.71
N ARG A 192 21.14 -17.68 -14.65
CA ARG A 192 20.95 -18.78 -13.68
C ARG A 192 20.18 -19.97 -14.24
N LYS A 193 19.19 -19.71 -15.11
CA LYS A 193 18.38 -20.73 -15.78
C LYS A 193 19.22 -21.45 -16.84
N ASP A 194 19.98 -20.71 -17.62
CA ASP A 194 20.90 -21.23 -18.64
C ASP A 194 22.04 -22.03 -17.98
N GLN A 195 22.68 -21.51 -16.92
CA GLN A 195 23.68 -22.28 -16.17
C GLN A 195 23.11 -23.57 -15.53
N ARG A 196 21.81 -23.62 -15.21
CA ARG A 196 21.15 -24.87 -14.77
C ARG A 196 20.88 -25.82 -15.93
N ALA A 197 20.44 -25.30 -17.08
CA ALA A 197 20.23 -26.10 -18.29
C ALA A 197 21.56 -26.71 -18.78
N GLU A 198 22.61 -25.91 -18.89
CA GLU A 198 23.96 -26.31 -19.30
C GLU A 198 24.55 -27.38 -18.37
N LYS A 199 24.43 -27.18 -17.04
CA LYS A 199 24.86 -28.19 -16.05
C LYS A 199 24.05 -29.48 -16.12
N ARG A 200 22.74 -29.41 -16.39
CA ARG A 200 21.92 -30.61 -16.59
C ARG A 200 22.36 -31.35 -17.85
N LYS A 201 22.54 -30.64 -18.97
CA LYS A 201 23.00 -31.19 -20.25
C LYS A 201 24.34 -31.91 -20.11
N ARG A 202 25.34 -31.23 -19.53
CA ARG A 202 26.68 -31.80 -19.33
C ARG A 202 26.69 -33.00 -18.37
N ALA A 203 25.79 -33.06 -17.40
CA ALA A 203 25.63 -34.23 -16.52
C ALA A 203 24.92 -35.40 -17.22
N GLU A 204 24.01 -35.12 -18.15
CA GLU A 204 23.32 -36.11 -18.99
C GLU A 204 24.28 -36.70 -20.05
N GLU A 205 25.15 -35.87 -20.61
CA GLU A 205 26.27 -36.26 -21.49
C GLU A 205 27.35 -37.08 -20.74
N ASP A 206 27.76 -36.66 -19.54
CA ASP A 206 28.73 -37.37 -18.68
C ASP A 206 28.17 -38.67 -18.04
N ALA A 207 26.84 -38.84 -18.01
CA ALA A 207 26.21 -40.12 -17.69
C ALA A 207 26.18 -41.05 -18.91
N ALA A 208 25.70 -40.56 -20.07
CA ALA A 208 25.67 -41.33 -21.32
C ALA A 208 27.06 -41.82 -21.77
N ALA A 209 28.12 -41.08 -21.44
CA ALA A 209 29.51 -41.48 -21.69
C ALA A 209 30.11 -42.46 -20.64
N ARG A 210 29.33 -42.92 -19.64
CA ARG A 210 29.70 -44.00 -18.71
C ARG A 210 28.91 -45.29 -18.92
N ASP A 211 27.72 -45.19 -19.53
CA ASP A 211 26.84 -46.33 -19.85
C ASP A 211 27.09 -46.90 -21.27
N ALA A 212 28.23 -46.55 -21.90
CA ALA A 212 28.61 -46.89 -23.28
C ALA A 212 30.07 -47.38 -23.39
#